data_AF-A9WPK0-F1
#
_entry.id   AF-A9WPK0-F1
#
_cell.length_a   1.000
_cell.length_b   1.000
_cell.length_c   1.000
_cell.angle_alpha   90.00
_cell.angle_beta   90.00
_cell.angle_gamma   90.00
#
_symmetry.space_group_name_H-M   'P 1'
#
loop_
_entity.id
_entity.type
_entity.pdbx_description
1 polymer ?
#
loop_
_entity_poly.entity_id
_entity_poly.type
_entity_poly.pdbx_seq_one_letter_code
_entity_poly.pdbx_strand_id
1 'polypeptide(L)'
;MTNLQTAQLYLCTEAREREGYFEDFLDSAFSGGVDIIQLRDKRLEAAKELELLSVLRSVAEQHGKLWAVNDRADIAQLSQAPVFHIGKKDLPVPAMRALLPNVSAGLSSHSPAQASAAAANPGVDYFCVGPLWANAHETRPSRGGPGPRNPAEPRWAWP
;
A
#
# COMPACT_ATOMS: atom_id res chain seq x y z
N MET A 1 -13.39 11.01 -10.11
CA MET A 1 -13.25 9.75 -9.36
C MET A 1 -11.87 9.19 -9.67
N THR A 2 -11.03 9.01 -8.65
CA THR A 2 -9.64 8.55 -8.82
C THR A 2 -9.61 7.06 -9.20
N ASN A 3 -8.72 6.70 -10.11
CA ASN A 3 -8.36 5.31 -10.39
C ASN A 3 -6.84 5.12 -10.26
N LEU A 4 -6.38 3.85 -10.19
CA LEU A 4 -4.97 3.52 -9.99
C LEU A 4 -4.03 4.16 -11.02
N GLN A 5 -4.43 4.28 -12.29
CA GLN A 5 -3.55 4.79 -13.35
C GLN A 5 -3.31 6.30 -13.23
N THR A 6 -4.23 7.01 -12.59
CA THR A 6 -4.16 8.47 -12.40
C THR A 6 -3.66 8.89 -11.01
N ALA A 7 -3.55 7.94 -10.08
CA ALA A 7 -3.13 8.22 -8.71
C ALA A 7 -1.65 8.63 -8.67
N GLN A 8 -1.36 9.73 -7.98
CA GLN A 8 -0.01 10.28 -7.83
C GLN A 8 0.52 10.15 -6.41
N LEU A 9 -0.36 10.25 -5.41
CA LEU A 9 0.02 10.21 -4.00
C LEU A 9 -0.65 9.05 -3.25
N TYR A 10 0.16 8.07 -2.86
CA TYR A 10 -0.24 6.91 -2.05
C TYR A 10 0.30 7.02 -0.63
N LEU A 11 -0.59 7.08 0.36
CA LEU A 11 -0.25 7.18 1.77
C LEU A 11 -0.49 5.84 2.49
N CYS A 12 0.51 5.35 3.22
CA CYS A 12 0.34 4.26 4.16
C CYS A 12 0.28 4.83 5.59
N THR A 13 -0.72 4.44 6.39
CA THR A 13 -0.87 4.90 7.78
C THR A 13 -1.17 3.73 8.72
N GLU A 14 -0.73 3.85 9.97
CA GLU A 14 -1.18 2.99 11.06
C GLU A 14 -2.56 3.45 11.58
N ALA A 15 -3.19 2.62 12.42
CA ALA A 15 -4.35 3.03 13.19
C ALA A 15 -3.88 4.02 14.24
N ARG A 16 -4.13 5.30 14.01
CA ARG A 16 -3.77 6.42 14.90
C ARG A 16 -4.66 6.45 16.15
N GLU A 17 -4.85 5.31 16.82
CA GLU A 17 -5.86 5.10 17.86
C GLU A 17 -5.65 6.00 19.09
N ARG A 18 -4.40 6.33 19.41
CA ARG A 18 -4.09 7.24 20.54
C ARG A 18 -4.49 8.69 20.28
N GLU A 19 -4.72 9.05 19.03
CA GLU A 19 -4.96 10.43 18.63
C GLU A 19 -6.45 10.76 18.64
N GLY A 20 -7.37 9.80 18.52
CA GLY A 20 -8.82 10.05 18.55
C GLY A 20 -9.36 10.83 17.32
N TYR A 21 -8.49 11.07 16.33
CA TYR A 21 -8.78 11.90 15.14
C TYR A 21 -8.58 11.10 13.84
N PHE A 22 -8.85 9.79 13.82
CA PHE A 22 -8.59 8.99 12.61
C PHE A 22 -9.39 9.50 11.41
N GLU A 23 -10.68 9.77 11.58
CA GLU A 23 -11.53 10.33 10.53
C GLU A 23 -11.04 11.71 10.06
N ASP A 24 -10.79 12.64 10.99
CA ASP A 24 -10.28 13.99 10.67
C ASP A 24 -8.93 13.95 9.95
N PHE A 25 -8.05 13.01 10.33
CA PHE A 25 -6.79 12.78 9.65
C PHE A 25 -7.00 12.32 8.20
N LEU A 26 -7.92 11.38 7.98
CA LEU A 26 -8.25 10.90 6.64
C LEU A 26 -8.83 12.02 5.78
N ASP A 27 -9.75 12.80 6.33
CA ASP A 27 -10.36 13.94 5.64
C ASP A 27 -9.30 14.99 5.28
N SER A 28 -8.42 15.33 6.22
CA SER A 28 -7.30 16.24 5.98
C SER A 28 -6.32 15.71 4.93
N ALA A 29 -6.02 14.40 4.95
CA ALA A 29 -5.11 13.78 4.00
C ALA A 29 -5.69 13.77 2.57
N PHE A 30 -6.95 13.38 2.40
CA PHE A 30 -7.61 13.42 1.10
C PHE A 30 -7.79 14.86 0.59
N SER A 31 -8.20 15.79 1.46
CA SER A 31 -8.27 17.23 1.14
C SER A 31 -6.90 17.80 0.74
N GLY A 32 -5.82 17.29 1.33
CA GLY A 32 -4.43 17.63 1.00
C GLY A 32 -3.94 17.05 -0.33
N GLY A 33 -4.75 16.27 -1.04
CA GLY A 33 -4.44 15.73 -2.36
C GLY A 33 -3.94 14.29 -2.37
N VAL A 34 -4.05 13.55 -1.26
CA VAL A 34 -3.79 12.10 -1.29
C VAL A 34 -4.81 11.41 -2.19
N ASP A 35 -4.34 10.47 -3.02
CA ASP A 35 -5.19 9.73 -3.96
C ASP A 35 -5.63 8.38 -3.43
N ILE A 36 -4.74 7.74 -2.65
CA ILE A 36 -4.97 6.42 -2.07
C ILE A 36 -4.46 6.42 -0.64
N ILE A 37 -5.28 6.00 0.31
CA ILE A 37 -4.85 5.73 1.68
C ILE A 37 -4.93 4.23 1.97
N GLN A 38 -3.84 3.65 2.46
CA GLN A 38 -3.77 2.30 2.94
C GLN A 38 -3.71 2.27 4.47
N LEU A 39 -4.64 1.55 5.10
CA LEU A 39 -4.51 1.18 6.49
C LEU A 39 -3.54 0.00 6.61
N ARG A 40 -2.44 0.23 7.33
CA ARG A 40 -1.39 -0.75 7.58
C ARG A 40 -0.96 -0.68 9.03
N ASP A 41 -1.67 -1.40 9.89
CA ASP A 41 -1.27 -1.63 11.27
C ASP A 41 -1.29 -3.12 11.59
N LYS A 42 -0.11 -3.70 11.81
CA LYS A 42 0.07 -5.14 12.02
C LYS A 42 -0.35 -5.60 13.42
N ARG A 43 -0.78 -4.68 14.29
CA ARG A 43 -1.20 -4.97 15.66
C ARG A 43 -2.71 -5.04 15.81
N LEU A 44 -3.47 -4.64 14.79
CA LEU A 44 -4.92 -4.63 14.84
C LEU A 44 -5.49 -6.05 14.82
N GLU A 45 -6.51 -6.25 15.65
CA GLU A 45 -7.38 -7.41 15.52
C GLU A 45 -8.38 -7.21 14.38
N ALA A 46 -8.89 -8.32 13.83
CA ALA A 46 -9.78 -8.34 12.68
C ALA A 46 -11.00 -7.41 12.80
N ALA A 47 -11.70 -7.47 13.94
CA ALA A 47 -12.90 -6.66 14.15
C ALA A 47 -12.57 -5.16 14.14
N LYS A 48 -11.47 -4.78 14.81
CA LYS A 48 -11.06 -3.38 14.88
C LYS A 48 -10.58 -2.85 13.54
N GLU A 49 -9.86 -3.66 12.79
CA GLU A 49 -9.44 -3.34 11.44
C GLU A 49 -10.65 -3.08 10.53
N LEU A 50 -11.70 -3.92 10.60
CA LEU A 50 -12.94 -3.69 9.84
C LEU A 50 -13.67 -2.40 10.22
N GLU A 51 -13.73 -2.06 11.52
CA GLU A 51 -14.30 -0.78 11.97
C GLU A 51 -13.56 0.41 11.34
N LEU A 52 -12.23 0.41 11.42
CA LEU A 52 -11.40 1.49 10.88
C LEU A 52 -11.47 1.55 9.35
N LEU A 53 -11.53 0.41 8.67
CA LEU A 53 -11.73 0.36 7.23
C LEU A 53 -13.12 0.87 6.81
N SER A 54 -14.15 0.66 7.64
CA SER A 54 -15.47 1.25 7.39
C SER A 54 -15.42 2.78 7.43
N VAL A 55 -14.69 3.36 8.40
CA VAL A 55 -14.47 4.82 8.47
C VAL A 55 -13.68 5.28 7.25
N LEU A 56 -12.58 4.61 6.92
CA LEU A 56 -11.74 4.92 5.76
C LEU A 56 -12.51 4.87 4.45
N ARG A 57 -13.35 3.85 4.26
CA ARG A 57 -14.22 3.70 3.10
C ARG A 57 -15.16 4.90 2.98
N SER A 58 -15.86 5.25 4.05
CA SER A 58 -16.82 6.36 4.06
C SER A 58 -16.17 7.67 3.62
N VAL A 59 -15.03 8.02 4.22
CA VAL A 59 -14.31 9.25 3.87
C VAL A 59 -13.77 9.18 2.44
N ALA A 60 -13.18 8.06 2.02
CA ALA A 60 -12.66 7.92 0.67
C ALA A 60 -13.76 8.06 -0.41
N GLU A 61 -14.94 7.49 -0.17
CA GLU A 61 -16.10 7.62 -1.07
C GLU A 61 -16.59 9.06 -1.17
N GLN A 62 -16.64 9.80 -0.05
CA GLN A 62 -17.00 11.22 -0.02
C GLN A 62 -16.04 12.09 -0.85
N HIS A 63 -14.75 11.77 -0.82
CA HIS A 63 -13.72 12.46 -1.60
C HIS A 63 -13.56 11.93 -3.04
N GLY A 64 -14.25 10.84 -3.39
CA GLY A 64 -14.10 10.15 -4.68
C GLY A 64 -12.69 9.60 -4.91
N LYS A 65 -12.01 9.20 -3.83
CA LYS A 65 -10.64 8.67 -3.77
C LYS A 65 -10.62 7.17 -3.52
N LEU A 66 -9.44 6.54 -3.62
CA LEU A 66 -9.28 5.11 -3.36
C LEU A 66 -8.77 4.87 -1.93
N TRP A 67 -8.97 3.64 -1.48
CA TRP A 67 -8.41 3.15 -0.23
C TRP A 67 -7.94 1.70 -0.39
N ALA A 68 -7.03 1.26 0.48
CA ALA A 68 -6.39 -0.04 0.35
C ALA A 68 -6.30 -0.81 1.66
N VAL A 69 -6.41 -2.13 1.56
CA VAL A 69 -6.13 -3.09 2.64
C VAL A 69 -4.77 -3.73 2.42
N ASN A 70 -4.04 -3.95 3.51
CA ASN A 70 -2.71 -4.55 3.50
C ASN A 70 -2.75 -6.00 4.00
N ASP A 71 -2.09 -6.92 3.29
CA ASP A 71 -1.78 -8.32 3.64
C ASP A 71 -2.99 -9.29 3.82
N ARG A 72 -4.09 -8.82 4.42
CA ARG A 72 -5.23 -9.65 4.85
C ARG A 72 -6.37 -9.73 3.84
N ALA A 73 -6.38 -10.80 3.03
CA ALA A 73 -7.38 -10.97 1.97
C ALA A 73 -8.80 -11.19 2.49
N ASP A 74 -8.95 -11.83 3.66
CA ASP A 74 -10.22 -11.97 4.38
C ASP A 74 -10.83 -10.58 4.70
N ILE A 75 -10.01 -9.69 5.24
CA ILE A 75 -10.41 -8.32 5.58
C ILE A 75 -10.73 -7.51 4.32
N ALA A 76 -9.93 -7.63 3.27
CA ALA A 76 -10.18 -6.96 1.99
C ALA A 76 -11.53 -7.39 1.39
N GLN A 77 -11.84 -8.68 1.44
CA GLN A 77 -13.12 -9.21 0.95
C GLN A 77 -14.30 -8.68 1.76
N LEU A 78 -14.20 -8.74 3.10
CA LEU A 78 -15.27 -8.30 4.00
C LEU A 78 -15.52 -6.79 3.94
N SER A 79 -14.47 -6.00 3.76
CA SER A 79 -14.55 -4.54 3.65
C SER A 79 -14.87 -4.04 2.24
N GLN A 80 -14.79 -4.92 1.22
CA GLN A 80 -14.95 -4.59 -0.19
C GLN A 80 -13.91 -3.57 -0.70
N ALA A 81 -12.66 -3.76 -0.30
CA ALA A 81 -11.58 -2.86 -0.65
C ALA A 81 -11.38 -2.76 -2.18
N PRO A 82 -11.23 -1.56 -2.76
CA PRO A 82 -10.95 -1.40 -4.19
C PRO A 82 -9.49 -1.69 -4.53
N VAL A 83 -8.59 -1.60 -3.53
CA VAL A 83 -7.16 -1.87 -3.66
C VAL A 83 -6.70 -2.82 -2.56
N PHE A 84 -5.89 -3.81 -2.92
CA PHE A 84 -5.29 -4.77 -1.99
C PHE A 84 -3.78 -4.79 -2.22
N HIS A 85 -2.99 -4.71 -1.15
CA HIS A 85 -1.53 -4.76 -1.25
C HIS A 85 -0.97 -6.00 -0.58
N ILE A 86 -0.13 -6.71 -1.31
CA ILE A 86 0.52 -7.95 -0.89
C ILE A 86 1.95 -7.62 -0.45
N GLY A 87 2.26 -7.89 0.80
CA GLY A 87 3.62 -7.88 1.31
C GLY A 87 4.41 -9.15 0.97
N LYS A 88 5.66 -9.19 1.43
CA LYS A 88 6.63 -10.22 1.04
C LYS A 88 6.31 -11.64 1.55
N LYS A 89 5.57 -11.75 2.66
CA LYS A 89 5.31 -13.04 3.34
C LYS A 89 3.84 -13.46 3.24
N ASP A 90 3.08 -12.78 2.41
CA ASP A 90 1.64 -12.91 2.35
C ASP A 90 1.23 -13.89 1.23
N LEU A 91 -0.06 -13.95 0.94
CA LEU A 91 -0.59 -14.91 -0.02
C LEU A 91 0.07 -14.75 -1.40
N PRO A 92 0.42 -15.86 -2.09
CA PRO A 92 0.88 -15.77 -3.46
C PRO A 92 -0.25 -15.24 -4.35
N VAL A 93 0.10 -14.48 -5.38
CA VAL A 93 -0.85 -13.80 -6.29
C VAL A 93 -1.99 -14.71 -6.77
N PRO A 94 -1.76 -15.98 -7.20
CA PRO A 94 -2.87 -16.84 -7.62
C PRO A 94 -3.89 -17.13 -6.51
N ALA A 95 -3.44 -17.32 -5.27
CA ALA A 95 -4.33 -17.56 -4.13
C ALA A 95 -5.12 -16.29 -3.76
N MET A 96 -4.45 -15.13 -3.80
CA MET A 96 -5.13 -13.85 -3.63
C MET A 96 -6.22 -13.65 -4.70
N ARG A 97 -5.92 -13.92 -5.98
CA ARG A 97 -6.89 -13.75 -7.08
C ARG A 97 -8.09 -14.70 -6.98
N ALA A 98 -7.91 -15.89 -6.41
CA ALA A 98 -9.02 -16.79 -6.15
C ALA A 98 -10.00 -16.22 -5.10
N LEU A 99 -9.51 -15.43 -4.14
CA LEU A 99 -10.32 -14.80 -3.10
C LEU A 99 -10.87 -13.42 -3.54
N LEU A 100 -10.05 -12.65 -4.26
CA LEU A 100 -10.28 -11.26 -4.65
C LEU A 100 -10.11 -11.10 -6.17
N PRO A 101 -11.06 -11.62 -6.98
CA PRO A 101 -10.89 -11.66 -8.44
C PRO A 101 -10.86 -10.28 -9.09
N ASN A 102 -11.55 -9.29 -8.51
CA ASN A 102 -11.77 -7.98 -9.10
C ASN A 102 -11.06 -6.83 -8.37
N VAL A 103 -10.27 -7.12 -7.33
CA VAL A 103 -9.55 -6.07 -6.59
C VAL A 103 -8.36 -5.57 -7.39
N SER A 104 -7.99 -4.31 -7.25
CA SER A 104 -6.72 -3.85 -7.80
C SER A 104 -5.57 -4.30 -6.88
N ALA A 105 -4.65 -5.11 -7.37
CA ALA A 105 -3.61 -5.75 -6.56
C ALA A 105 -2.25 -5.08 -6.71
N GLY A 106 -1.67 -4.73 -5.56
CA GLY A 106 -0.31 -4.24 -5.41
C GLY A 106 0.64 -5.30 -4.89
N LEU A 107 1.90 -5.26 -5.31
CA LEU A 107 2.95 -6.12 -4.77
C LEU A 107 4.16 -5.32 -4.30
N SER A 108 4.67 -5.63 -3.10
CA SER A 108 5.96 -5.11 -2.64
C SER A 108 7.13 -5.73 -3.41
N SER A 109 8.05 -4.90 -3.90
CA SER A 109 9.26 -5.30 -4.63
C SER A 109 10.51 -4.67 -4.03
N HIS A 110 11.52 -5.49 -3.77
CA HIS A 110 12.77 -5.10 -3.10
C HIS A 110 14.03 -5.38 -3.92
N SER A 111 13.88 -5.78 -5.18
CA SER A 111 14.98 -5.96 -6.12
C SER A 111 14.51 -5.75 -7.55
N PRO A 112 15.42 -5.45 -8.50
CA PRO A 112 15.07 -5.35 -9.91
C PRO A 112 14.38 -6.63 -10.43
N ALA A 113 14.87 -7.80 -10.02
CA ALA A 113 14.27 -9.08 -10.42
C ALA A 113 12.83 -9.24 -9.90
N GLN A 114 12.55 -8.79 -8.67
CA GLN A 114 11.18 -8.80 -8.13
C GLN A 114 10.27 -7.83 -8.87
N ALA A 115 10.76 -6.62 -9.18
CA ALA A 115 10.01 -5.63 -9.95
C ALA A 115 9.68 -6.14 -11.37
N SER A 116 10.66 -6.75 -12.07
CA SER A 116 10.42 -7.35 -13.38
C SER A 116 9.43 -8.51 -13.32
N ALA A 117 9.52 -9.36 -12.29
CA ALA A 117 8.57 -10.45 -12.09
C ALA A 117 7.16 -9.94 -11.79
N ALA A 118 7.03 -8.86 -11.00
CA ALA A 118 5.75 -8.22 -10.71
C ALA A 118 5.14 -7.60 -11.97
N ALA A 119 5.93 -6.87 -12.77
CA ALA A 119 5.49 -6.25 -14.01
C ALA A 119 5.05 -7.26 -15.08
N ALA A 120 5.64 -8.47 -15.09
CA ALA A 120 5.25 -9.54 -16.01
C ALA A 120 4.06 -10.38 -15.49
N ASN A 121 3.59 -10.15 -14.27
CA ASN A 121 2.53 -10.95 -13.66
C ASN A 121 1.15 -10.35 -13.99
N PRO A 122 0.28 -11.02 -14.77
CA PRO A 122 -1.03 -10.48 -15.13
C PRO A 122 -1.99 -10.35 -13.94
N GLY A 123 -1.66 -10.97 -12.80
CA GLY A 123 -2.42 -10.85 -11.56
C GLY A 123 -1.99 -9.67 -10.69
N VAL A 124 -1.09 -8.80 -11.15
CA VAL A 124 -0.60 -7.63 -10.39
C VAL A 124 -0.84 -6.36 -11.21
N ASP A 125 -1.53 -5.38 -10.61
CA ASP A 125 -1.91 -4.13 -11.27
C ASP A 125 -0.88 -3.02 -11.02
N TYR A 126 -0.18 -3.06 -9.89
CA TYR A 126 0.92 -2.16 -9.56
C TYR A 126 1.93 -2.83 -8.62
N PHE A 127 3.11 -2.24 -8.49
CA PHE A 127 4.10 -2.68 -7.51
C PHE A 127 4.80 -1.50 -6.85
N CYS A 128 5.22 -1.68 -5.61
CA CYS A 128 5.96 -0.67 -4.85
C CYS A 128 7.43 -1.07 -4.79
N VAL A 129 8.33 -0.17 -5.18
CA VAL A 129 9.78 -0.38 -5.10
C VAL A 129 10.29 0.22 -3.81
N GLY A 130 10.94 -0.60 -2.96
CA GLY A 130 11.51 -0.10 -1.71
C GLY A 130 12.41 -1.08 -0.97
N PRO A 131 13.01 -0.64 0.16
CA PRO A 131 12.99 0.74 0.63
C PRO A 131 13.97 1.61 -0.19
N LEU A 132 13.57 2.84 -0.51
CA LEU A 132 14.44 3.78 -1.24
C LEU A 132 15.57 4.32 -0.34
N TRP A 133 15.26 4.50 0.95
CA TRP A 133 16.19 4.86 2.01
C TRP A 133 16.12 3.83 3.12
N ALA A 134 17.24 3.55 3.78
CA ALA A 134 17.23 2.68 4.96
C ALA A 134 16.29 3.25 6.02
N ASN A 135 15.25 2.51 6.38
CA ASN A 135 14.32 2.89 7.44
C ASN A 135 14.49 1.97 8.65
N ALA A 136 14.34 2.54 9.85
CA ALA A 136 14.48 1.81 11.11
C ALA A 136 13.32 0.81 11.37
N HIS A 137 12.26 0.87 10.56
CA HIS A 137 11.08 0.00 10.68
C HIS A 137 11.23 -1.35 9.98
N GLU A 138 12.26 -1.55 9.14
CA GLU A 138 12.65 -2.89 8.69
C GLU A 138 13.61 -3.51 9.70
N THR A 139 13.19 -4.60 10.34
CA THR A 139 13.96 -5.40 11.30
C THR A 139 15.18 -6.13 10.71
N ARG A 140 15.67 -5.73 9.54
CA ARG A 140 16.87 -6.29 8.91
C ARG A 140 17.75 -5.16 8.36
N PRO A 141 19.08 -5.21 8.56
CA PRO A 141 19.97 -4.23 7.93
C PRO A 141 19.82 -4.33 6.41
N SER A 142 19.43 -3.24 5.77
CA SER A 142 19.29 -3.15 4.33
C SER A 142 20.68 -3.17 3.69
N ARG A 143 21.02 -4.27 3.02
CA ARG A 143 22.12 -4.28 2.05
C ARG A 143 21.63 -3.58 0.79
N GLY A 144 21.75 -2.25 0.75
CA GLY A 144 21.52 -1.42 -0.44
C GLY A 144 20.09 -1.49 -1.00
N GLY A 145 19.25 -0.53 -0.61
CA GLY A 145 17.96 -0.33 -1.28
C GLY A 145 18.14 0.08 -2.76
N PRO A 146 17.13 -0.11 -3.62
CA PRO A 146 17.16 0.27 -5.04
C PRO A 146 17.14 1.80 -5.28
N GLY A 147 17.24 2.62 -4.23
CA GLY A 147 17.21 4.08 -4.32
C GLY A 147 18.48 4.68 -4.92
N PRO A 148 18.39 5.95 -5.38
CA PRO A 148 19.58 6.69 -5.77
C PRO A 148 20.57 6.71 -4.61
N ARG A 149 21.84 6.41 -4.89
CA ARG A 149 22.91 6.51 -3.91
C ARG A 149 23.04 7.96 -3.43
N ASN A 150 23.49 8.07 -2.18
CA ASN A 150 23.84 9.29 -1.47
C ASN A 150 24.38 10.38 -2.44
N PRO A 151 23.87 11.63 -2.42
CA PRO A 151 24.29 12.72 -3.31
C PRO A 151 25.77 13.11 -3.24
N ALA A 152 26.57 12.45 -2.39
CA ALA A 152 28.02 12.60 -2.29
C ALA A 152 28.83 11.76 -3.32
N GLU A 153 28.22 10.90 -4.13
CA GLU A 153 28.95 10.08 -5.13
C GLU A 153 28.67 10.51 -6.59
N PRO A 154 29.69 10.51 -7.48
CA PRO A 154 29.57 11.10 -8.82
C PRO A 154 28.60 10.35 -9.74
N ARG A 155 27.93 11.16 -10.56
CA ARG A 155 26.84 10.84 -11.49
C ARG A 155 27.27 9.82 -12.55
N TRP A 156 26.52 8.73 -12.68
CA TRP A 156 26.54 7.90 -13.89
C TRP A 156 25.11 7.58 -14.32
N ALA A 157 24.83 7.87 -15.59
CA ALA A 157 23.61 7.58 -16.30
C ALA A 157 23.36 6.06 -16.37
N TRP A 158 22.09 5.65 -16.29
CA TRP A 158 21.69 4.31 -16.70
C TRP A 158 21.56 4.27 -18.24
N PRO A 159 21.93 3.17 -18.90
CA PRO A 159 21.81 3.00 -20.35
C PRO A 159 20.39 3.20 -20.88
#